data_AF-A0A4U0XWF0-F1
#
_entry.id   AF-A0A4U0XWF0-F1
#
_cell.length_a   1.000
_cell.length_b   1.000
_cell.length_c   1.000
_cell.angle_alpha   90.00
_cell.angle_beta   90.00
_cell.angle_gamma   90.00
#
_symmetry.space_group_name_H-M   'P 1'
#
loop_
_entity.id
_entity.type
_entity.pdbx_description
1 polymer ?
#
loop_
_entity_poly.entity_id
_entity_poly.type
_entity_poly.pdbx_seq_one_letter_code
_entity_poly.pdbx_strand_id
1 'polypeptide(L)'
;MYQNDGWNALYLENHDQSRTVSRWGSDKPKFRNVAAKMFATFLGLQSGTPFLYQGQELGMSNIPEDWEMTEYRDLETLNHWREIIASHADDPWMRVNNNYSTCNAAAQVGDPTSVFEHWAHILRLRKDHRDVLVYGSFCLVDARNEDVFAYTRRFGEQTILVVANFKEREARWTMPKLVDWGALSSSTGMRRLALSQADKDVRDWLVNECKELGCEVKVDQMGNIFATRPGKGEGLKPIAMGSHLDTQPSGGRYDGILGVQSALEVLHTLHENDVATQHPIMLIDWTNEEGARFPGAMMCSGVWSTKSSTPLEACYRVTDSDSIDMRTALEEIGYLGTTPCDYRENGLEAYFELHIEQGPKLEQEGRSVGIVTAVQGMKWFAVRVTGVEGHSGTTPMPTRSDALVTAALLISAVRTTALETNLGVATVGVITSDTQSQATIPSGIDFIIDVRCPTDAQLAALCAAIFTAFDAIVASESNHTAYSVTRSWGLPESVFHPSCIAAVRAAAVAEVGELQCMEMKSGAGHDAAWTSKVVPSSMIFVPSKDGVSHNPAEYTSPEHCTLGAQVLLQAVLAYDGRTT
;
A
#
# COMPACT_ATOMS: atom_id res chain seq x y z
N MET A 1 14.56 -8.64 4.01
CA MET A 1 15.49 -9.56 3.30
C MET A 1 15.28 -9.47 1.80
N TYR A 2 14.25 -10.08 1.20
CA TYR A 2 13.99 -9.98 -0.25
C TYR A 2 13.82 -8.54 -0.76
N GLN A 3 13.15 -7.68 0.01
CA GLN A 3 12.98 -6.25 -0.33
C GLN A 3 14.29 -5.44 -0.33
N ASN A 4 15.39 -6.00 0.18
CA ASN A 4 16.70 -5.35 0.29
C ASN A 4 17.79 -6.11 -0.47
N ASP A 5 17.42 -6.92 -1.48
CA ASP A 5 18.34 -7.81 -2.21
C ASP A 5 19.16 -8.76 -1.31
N GLY A 6 18.63 -9.06 -0.12
CA GLY A 6 19.28 -9.90 0.88
C GLY A 6 19.20 -11.38 0.53
N TRP A 7 20.29 -12.10 0.74
CA TRP A 7 20.37 -13.55 0.55
C TRP A 7 20.20 -14.29 1.88
N ASN A 8 19.15 -15.12 2.01
CA ASN A 8 18.88 -15.81 3.27
C ASN A 8 19.88 -16.94 3.53
N ALA A 9 20.36 -17.03 4.77
CA ALA A 9 20.94 -18.25 5.33
C ALA A 9 19.84 -18.96 6.12
N LEU A 10 19.29 -20.03 5.56
CA LEU A 10 18.14 -20.71 6.14
C LEU A 10 18.60 -21.90 6.97
N TYR A 11 18.31 -21.87 8.26
CA TYR A 11 18.51 -23.00 9.16
C TYR A 11 17.31 -23.08 10.09
N LEU A 12 16.95 -24.30 10.48
CA LEU A 12 15.87 -24.52 11.44
C LEU A 12 16.40 -24.98 12.81
N GLU A 13 17.69 -25.33 12.90
CA GLU A 13 18.24 -26.05 14.04
C GLU A 13 19.61 -25.50 14.42
N ASN A 14 19.96 -25.65 15.70
CA ASN A 14 21.28 -25.37 16.27
C ASN A 14 21.54 -26.35 17.43
N HIS A 15 22.69 -26.25 18.10
CA HIS A 15 23.04 -27.12 19.22
C HIS A 15 22.27 -26.86 20.52
N ASP A 16 21.63 -25.69 20.66
CA ASP A 16 21.02 -25.23 21.92
C ASP A 16 19.53 -25.58 22.02
N GLN A 17 18.96 -26.22 21.00
CA GLN A 17 17.53 -26.45 20.88
C GLN A 17 17.24 -27.89 20.44
N SER A 18 16.07 -28.39 20.84
CA SER A 18 15.59 -29.68 20.35
C SER A 18 15.39 -29.66 18.82
N ARG A 19 15.50 -30.85 18.21
CA ARG A 19 15.32 -31.04 16.76
C ARG A 19 13.99 -30.47 16.29
N THR A 20 13.95 -29.99 15.04
CA THR A 20 12.75 -29.44 14.39
C THR A 20 11.52 -30.31 14.54
N VAL A 21 11.69 -31.62 14.32
CA VAL A 21 10.62 -32.61 14.44
C VAL A 21 10.02 -32.63 15.84
N SER A 22 10.82 -32.50 16.88
CA SER A 22 10.34 -32.45 18.28
C SER A 22 9.80 -31.08 18.66
N ARG A 23 10.40 -30.00 18.14
CA ARG A 23 10.06 -28.61 18.50
C ARG A 23 8.78 -28.11 17.84
N TRP A 24 8.61 -28.40 16.55
CA TRP A 24 7.53 -27.85 15.71
C TRP A 24 6.70 -28.91 15.00
N GLY A 25 7.03 -30.19 15.17
CA GLY A 25 6.28 -31.32 14.62
C GLY A 25 5.84 -32.29 15.70
N SER A 26 6.01 -33.60 15.44
CA SER A 26 5.80 -34.64 16.44
C SER A 26 6.82 -35.76 16.25
N ASP A 27 7.52 -36.11 17.33
CA ASP A 27 8.53 -37.17 17.36
C ASP A 27 7.94 -38.58 17.61
N LYS A 28 6.61 -38.65 17.80
CA LYS A 28 5.85 -39.89 17.89
C LYS A 28 6.16 -40.77 16.67
N PRO A 29 6.37 -42.09 16.83
CA PRO A 29 6.77 -42.98 15.72
C PRO A 29 5.89 -42.87 14.47
N LYS A 30 4.58 -42.67 14.64
CA LYS A 30 3.62 -42.50 13.53
C LYS A 30 3.82 -41.23 12.69
N PHE A 31 4.40 -40.16 13.25
CA PHE A 31 4.51 -38.86 12.60
C PHE A 31 5.94 -38.45 12.26
N ARG A 32 6.94 -39.01 12.96
CA ARG A 32 8.35 -38.63 12.85
C ARG A 32 8.86 -38.51 11.41
N ASN A 33 8.63 -39.52 10.58
CA ASN A 33 9.11 -39.53 9.20
C ASN A 33 8.38 -38.51 8.33
N VAL A 34 7.06 -38.36 8.50
CA VAL A 34 6.25 -37.40 7.74
C VAL A 34 6.61 -35.97 8.12
N ALA A 35 6.79 -35.69 9.41
CA ALA A 35 7.25 -34.40 9.92
C ALA A 35 8.65 -34.07 9.36
N ALA A 36 9.60 -35.02 9.40
CA ALA A 36 10.94 -34.81 8.85
C ALA A 36 10.91 -34.48 7.36
N LYS A 37 10.08 -35.17 6.57
CA LYS A 37 9.88 -34.87 5.14
C LYS A 37 9.23 -33.51 4.91
N MET A 38 8.25 -33.13 5.73
CA MET A 38 7.63 -31.80 5.68
C MET A 38 8.67 -30.70 5.93
N PHE A 39 9.54 -30.84 6.95
CA PHE A 39 10.61 -29.87 7.21
C PHE A 39 11.65 -29.82 6.10
N ALA A 40 11.97 -30.96 5.47
CA ALA A 40 12.83 -31.01 4.29
C ALA A 40 12.22 -30.22 3.12
N THR A 41 10.92 -30.42 2.84
CA THR A 41 10.17 -29.65 1.84
C THR A 41 10.15 -28.16 2.19
N PHE A 42 9.84 -27.82 3.45
CA PHE A 42 9.79 -26.43 3.91
C PHE A 42 11.14 -25.74 3.70
N LEU A 43 12.23 -26.31 4.21
CA LEU A 43 13.56 -25.70 4.14
C LEU A 43 14.11 -25.68 2.71
N GLY A 44 13.90 -26.78 1.96
CA GLY A 44 14.45 -26.95 0.62
C GLY A 44 13.76 -26.14 -0.48
N LEU A 45 12.55 -25.61 -0.24
CA LEU A 45 11.78 -24.83 -1.23
C LEU A 45 11.74 -23.31 -0.95
N GLN A 46 12.44 -22.83 0.07
CA GLN A 46 12.58 -21.40 0.42
C GLN A 46 13.73 -20.72 -0.36
N SER A 47 13.74 -19.41 -0.62
CA SER A 47 14.93 -18.76 -1.23
C SER A 47 16.08 -18.61 -0.24
N GLY A 48 17.30 -18.77 -0.74
CA GLY A 48 18.54 -18.62 0.01
C GLY A 48 19.40 -19.87 -0.01
N THR A 49 20.37 -19.91 0.89
CA THR A 49 21.21 -21.08 1.14
C THR A 49 20.61 -21.89 2.29
N PRO A 50 20.11 -23.11 2.06
CA PRO A 50 19.70 -24.00 3.14
C PRO A 50 20.93 -24.58 3.84
N PHE A 51 20.95 -24.48 5.16
CA PHE A 51 21.93 -25.06 6.05
C PHE A 51 21.28 -26.20 6.84
N LEU A 52 21.88 -27.37 6.72
CA LEU A 52 21.60 -28.53 7.58
C LEU A 52 22.66 -28.54 8.68
N TYR A 53 22.24 -28.32 9.92
CA TYR A 53 23.16 -28.28 11.04
C TYR A 53 23.57 -29.72 11.45
N GLN A 54 24.88 -29.96 11.52
CA GLN A 54 25.45 -31.17 12.12
C GLN A 54 25.83 -30.87 13.58
N GLY A 55 25.24 -31.59 14.54
CA GLY A 55 25.42 -31.32 15.98
C GLY A 55 24.14 -31.45 16.83
N GLN A 56 23.10 -32.10 16.32
CA GLN A 56 21.81 -32.30 17.00
C GLN A 56 21.88 -33.23 18.24
N GLU A 57 23.06 -33.61 18.70
CA GLU A 57 23.28 -34.60 19.76
C GLU A 57 23.18 -33.99 21.16
N LEU A 58 23.47 -32.69 21.31
CA LEU A 58 23.47 -31.98 22.59
C LEU A 58 22.06 -31.54 23.07
N GLY A 59 21.11 -31.35 22.14
CA GLY A 59 19.72 -30.95 22.43
C GLY A 59 18.71 -32.09 22.44
N MET A 60 19.16 -33.35 22.54
CA MET A 60 18.31 -34.55 22.45
C MET A 60 17.47 -34.73 23.72
N SER A 61 16.14 -34.76 23.59
CA SER A 61 15.21 -35.17 24.66
C SER A 61 14.90 -36.68 24.65
N ASN A 62 15.36 -37.40 23.61
CA ASN A 62 15.12 -38.83 23.42
C ASN A 62 16.30 -39.69 23.88
N ILE A 63 17.03 -39.22 24.90
CA ILE A 63 18.05 -40.01 25.55
C ILE A 63 17.33 -41.08 26.41
N PRO A 64 17.63 -42.38 26.24
CA PRO A 64 17.01 -43.43 27.04
C PRO A 64 17.21 -43.17 28.54
N GLU A 65 16.12 -43.29 29.31
CA GLU A 65 16.13 -43.02 30.77
C GLU A 65 17.07 -43.95 31.54
N ASP A 66 17.42 -45.10 30.97
CA ASP A 66 18.35 -46.08 31.51
C ASP A 66 19.83 -45.73 31.25
N TRP A 67 20.13 -44.60 30.60
CA TRP A 67 21.51 -44.16 30.40
C TRP A 67 22.12 -43.62 31.69
N GLU A 68 23.03 -44.41 32.24
CA GLU A 68 23.89 -44.03 33.36
C GLU A 68 24.87 -42.89 32.96
N MET A 69 25.35 -42.12 33.94
CA MET A 69 26.29 -41.00 33.72
C MET A 69 27.57 -41.39 32.96
N THR A 70 27.95 -42.66 32.98
CA THR A 70 29.09 -43.21 32.23
C THR A 70 28.92 -43.17 30.71
N GLU A 71 27.68 -43.01 30.23
CA GLU A 71 27.36 -42.87 28.82
C GLU A 71 27.58 -41.42 28.29
N TYR A 72 27.87 -40.45 29.17
CA TYR A 72 28.13 -39.05 28.83
C TYR A 72 29.62 -38.70 28.96
N ARG A 73 30.34 -38.56 27.84
CA ARG A 73 31.81 -38.34 27.81
C ARG A 73 32.17 -36.88 27.40
N ASP A 74 32.41 -36.01 28.38
CA ASP A 74 32.71 -34.56 28.27
C ASP A 74 34.24 -34.25 28.21
N LEU A 75 34.66 -33.10 27.67
CA LEU A 75 36.00 -32.61 27.23
C LEU A 75 37.27 -33.01 28.03
N GLU A 76 37.22 -33.41 29.30
CA GLU A 76 38.32 -34.19 29.92
C GLU A 76 38.59 -35.50 29.15
N THR A 77 37.58 -35.96 28.42
CA THR A 77 37.59 -37.02 27.42
C THR A 77 38.58 -36.76 26.31
N LEU A 78 38.93 -35.53 25.91
CA LEU A 78 40.00 -35.32 24.90
C LEU A 78 41.40 -35.60 25.46
N ASN A 79 41.59 -35.35 26.77
CA ASN A 79 42.83 -35.69 27.47
C ASN A 79 42.89 -37.20 27.73
N HIS A 80 41.77 -37.80 28.10
CA HIS A 80 41.64 -39.26 28.23
C HIS A 80 41.64 -39.99 26.88
N TRP A 81 41.20 -39.36 25.78
CA TRP A 81 41.21 -39.88 24.40
C TRP A 81 42.63 -40.07 23.87
N ARG A 82 43.58 -39.24 24.32
CA ARG A 82 45.01 -39.47 24.05
C ARG A 82 45.53 -40.72 24.77
N GLU A 83 44.99 -41.07 25.94
CA GLU A 83 45.27 -42.32 26.65
C GLU A 83 44.48 -43.53 26.11
N ILE A 84 43.25 -43.31 25.63
CA ILE A 84 42.35 -44.34 25.10
C ILE A 84 42.71 -44.73 23.65
N ILE A 85 43.12 -43.81 22.78
CA ILE A 85 43.63 -44.16 21.43
C ILE A 85 44.83 -45.13 21.53
N ALA A 86 45.60 -45.05 22.62
CA ALA A 86 46.69 -45.99 22.88
C ALA A 86 46.21 -47.38 23.34
N SER A 87 44.93 -47.56 23.72
CA SER A 87 44.40 -48.79 24.32
C SER A 87 43.13 -49.37 23.65
N HIS A 88 42.28 -48.61 22.98
CA HIS A 88 41.02 -49.05 22.36
C HIS A 88 40.70 -48.27 21.06
N ALA A 89 41.35 -48.63 19.95
CA ALA A 89 41.27 -47.90 18.67
C ALA A 89 39.89 -47.94 17.97
N ASP A 90 38.98 -48.82 18.41
CA ASP A 90 37.69 -49.07 17.75
C ASP A 90 36.45 -48.55 18.53
N ASP A 91 36.64 -47.81 19.64
CA ASP A 91 35.53 -47.27 20.47
C ASP A 91 35.27 -45.78 20.15
N PRO A 92 34.12 -45.41 19.54
CA PRO A 92 33.83 -44.02 19.18
C PRO A 92 33.72 -43.11 20.42
N TRP A 93 34.14 -41.86 20.28
CA TRP A 93 34.13 -40.83 21.34
C TRP A 93 32.75 -40.67 22.02
N MET A 94 31.68 -40.95 21.28
CA MET A 94 30.32 -41.09 21.79
C MET A 94 29.72 -42.38 21.24
N ARG A 95 29.15 -43.21 22.11
CA ARG A 95 28.49 -44.46 21.73
C ARG A 95 27.33 -44.15 20.79
N VAL A 96 27.30 -44.82 19.64
CA VAL A 96 26.19 -44.67 18.68
C VAL A 96 24.92 -45.25 19.30
N ASN A 97 23.81 -44.51 19.21
CA ASN A 97 22.52 -44.95 19.73
C ASN A 97 22.15 -46.35 19.21
N ASN A 98 21.68 -47.26 20.07
CA ASN A 98 21.39 -48.67 19.73
C ASN A 98 20.50 -48.84 18.48
N ASN A 99 19.72 -47.82 18.10
CA ASN A 99 18.91 -47.84 16.89
C ASN A 99 19.70 -47.69 15.57
N TYR A 100 21.02 -47.45 15.60
CA TYR A 100 21.85 -47.23 14.40
C TYR A 100 21.77 -48.38 13.38
N SER A 101 21.54 -49.61 13.82
CA SER A 101 21.34 -50.78 12.96
C SER A 101 20.09 -50.66 12.07
N THR A 102 19.12 -49.86 12.49
CA THR A 102 17.85 -49.62 11.79
C THR A 102 17.70 -48.19 11.28
N CYS A 103 18.38 -47.22 11.89
CA CYS A 103 18.36 -45.80 11.54
C CYS A 103 19.76 -45.35 11.08
N ASN A 104 20.12 -45.75 9.86
CA ASN A 104 21.39 -45.37 9.22
C ASN A 104 21.18 -45.00 7.75
N ALA A 105 22.18 -44.30 7.18
CA ALA A 105 22.14 -43.89 5.78
C ALA A 105 22.03 -45.09 4.81
N ALA A 106 22.77 -46.18 5.06
CA ALA A 106 22.75 -47.34 4.17
C ALA A 106 21.34 -47.98 4.05
N ALA A 107 20.54 -47.96 5.12
CA ALA A 107 19.16 -48.42 5.11
C ALA A 107 18.17 -47.44 4.45
N GLN A 108 18.53 -46.16 4.31
CA GLN A 108 17.67 -45.13 3.73
C GLN A 108 17.99 -44.82 2.26
N VAL A 109 19.24 -44.99 1.83
CA VAL A 109 19.66 -44.79 0.44
C VAL A 109 18.97 -45.82 -0.46
N GLY A 110 18.31 -45.35 -1.51
CA GLY A 110 17.55 -46.19 -2.44
C GLY A 110 16.14 -46.58 -1.98
N ASP A 111 15.75 -46.30 -0.73
CA ASP A 111 14.35 -46.43 -0.28
C ASP A 111 13.58 -45.15 -0.62
N PRO A 112 12.65 -45.16 -1.60
CA PRO A 112 11.92 -43.98 -2.03
C PRO A 112 11.01 -43.41 -0.94
N THR A 113 10.77 -44.15 0.14
CA THR A 113 9.96 -43.72 1.28
C THR A 113 10.81 -43.17 2.43
N SER A 114 12.14 -43.16 2.32
CA SER A 114 13.01 -42.68 3.38
C SER A 114 13.05 -41.15 3.47
N VAL A 115 13.52 -40.64 4.61
CA VAL A 115 13.74 -39.19 4.79
C VAL A 115 14.94 -38.74 3.96
N PHE A 116 15.97 -39.58 3.82
CA PHE A 116 17.13 -39.32 2.98
C PHE A 116 16.77 -39.10 1.50
N GLU A 117 16.03 -40.03 0.89
CA GLU A 117 15.66 -39.91 -0.53
C GLU A 117 14.70 -38.74 -0.76
N HIS A 118 13.84 -38.43 0.22
CA HIS A 118 12.99 -37.24 0.16
C HIS A 118 13.83 -35.96 0.13
N TRP A 119 14.86 -35.84 0.98
CA TRP A 119 15.82 -34.74 0.93
C TRP A 119 16.52 -34.65 -0.43
N ALA A 120 17.02 -35.78 -0.95
CA ALA A 120 17.66 -35.84 -2.26
C ALA A 120 16.71 -35.37 -3.38
N HIS A 121 15.43 -35.77 -3.31
CA HIS A 121 14.40 -35.36 -4.25
C HIS A 121 14.11 -33.86 -4.20
N ILE A 122 13.89 -33.30 -3.00
CA ILE A 122 13.63 -31.86 -2.82
C ILE A 122 14.82 -31.02 -3.30
N LEU A 123 16.06 -31.44 -3.01
CA LEU A 123 17.25 -30.75 -3.49
C LEU A 123 17.41 -30.82 -5.01
N ARG A 124 16.96 -31.90 -5.65
CA ARG A 124 16.92 -32.02 -7.11
C ARG A 124 15.87 -31.09 -7.70
N LEU A 125 14.65 -31.12 -7.16
CA LEU A 125 13.56 -30.20 -7.54
C LEU A 125 14.00 -28.72 -7.44
N ARG A 126 14.67 -28.36 -6.34
CA ARG A 126 15.26 -27.03 -6.14
C ARG A 126 16.25 -26.63 -7.24
N LYS A 127 17.09 -27.56 -7.68
CA LYS A 127 18.09 -27.33 -8.74
C LYS A 127 17.45 -27.20 -10.10
N ASP A 128 16.47 -28.06 -10.38
CA ASP A 128 15.77 -28.13 -11.67
C ASP A 128 14.87 -26.91 -11.89
N HIS A 129 14.30 -26.36 -10.80
CA HIS A 129 13.44 -25.18 -10.82
C HIS A 129 14.09 -23.97 -10.13
N ARG A 130 15.37 -23.71 -10.44
CA ARG A 130 16.17 -22.68 -9.76
C ARG A 130 15.54 -21.28 -9.85
N ASP A 131 15.03 -20.91 -11.02
CA ASP A 131 14.50 -19.56 -11.23
C ASP A 131 13.31 -19.27 -10.32
N VAL A 132 12.38 -20.23 -10.15
CA VAL A 132 11.22 -20.07 -9.28
C VAL A 132 11.51 -20.39 -7.81
N LEU A 133 12.25 -21.46 -7.49
CA LEU A 133 12.49 -21.89 -6.10
C LEU A 133 13.69 -21.21 -5.42
N VAL A 134 14.66 -20.73 -6.18
CA VAL A 134 15.81 -20.00 -5.61
C VAL A 134 15.61 -18.51 -5.80
N TYR A 135 15.31 -18.04 -7.01
CA TYR A 135 15.24 -16.60 -7.29
C TYR A 135 13.81 -16.02 -7.31
N GLY A 136 12.79 -16.86 -7.39
CA GLY A 136 11.41 -16.44 -7.53
C GLY A 136 10.89 -15.72 -6.28
N SER A 137 9.90 -14.85 -6.48
CA SER A 137 9.26 -14.11 -5.40
C SER A 137 8.62 -15.07 -4.39
N PHE A 138 8.43 -14.60 -3.16
CA PHE A 138 7.76 -15.33 -2.09
C PHE A 138 6.48 -14.59 -1.72
N CYS A 139 5.36 -15.30 -1.70
CA CYS A 139 4.09 -14.76 -1.24
C CYS A 139 3.44 -15.76 -0.28
N LEU A 140 3.33 -15.40 1.00
CA LEU A 140 2.62 -16.20 1.98
C LEU A 140 1.14 -16.29 1.58
N VAL A 141 0.57 -17.49 1.66
CA VAL A 141 -0.82 -17.78 1.33
C VAL A 141 -1.52 -18.16 2.62
N ASP A 142 -2.69 -17.58 2.85
CA ASP A 142 -3.54 -17.92 3.99
C ASP A 142 -2.82 -17.72 5.35
N ALA A 143 -2.22 -16.53 5.53
CA ALA A 143 -1.37 -16.21 6.68
C ALA A 143 -2.07 -16.36 8.04
N ARG A 144 -3.40 -16.26 8.07
CA ARG A 144 -4.24 -16.40 9.27
C ARG A 144 -4.54 -17.88 9.61
N ASN A 145 -4.18 -18.83 8.73
CA ASN A 145 -4.46 -20.25 8.96
C ASN A 145 -3.49 -20.85 9.99
N GLU A 146 -4.03 -21.29 11.12
CA GLU A 146 -3.23 -21.87 12.21
C GLU A 146 -2.86 -23.36 12.01
N ASP A 147 -3.46 -24.02 11.02
CA ASP A 147 -3.26 -25.44 10.73
C ASP A 147 -2.27 -25.67 9.58
N VAL A 148 -2.27 -24.79 8.58
CA VAL A 148 -1.50 -24.93 7.34
C VAL A 148 -0.62 -23.71 7.09
N PHE A 149 0.67 -23.95 6.83
CA PHE A 149 1.57 -22.94 6.29
C PHE A 149 1.66 -23.10 4.77
N ALA A 150 1.09 -22.16 4.02
CA ALA A 150 1.11 -22.18 2.56
C ALA A 150 1.83 -20.94 2.01
N TYR A 151 2.56 -21.10 0.90
CA TYR A 151 3.15 -19.98 0.18
C TYR A 151 3.31 -20.29 -1.31
N THR A 152 3.30 -19.26 -2.14
CA THR A 152 3.65 -19.38 -3.56
C THR A 152 5.04 -18.84 -3.85
N ARG A 153 5.69 -19.48 -4.82
CA ARG A 153 6.91 -19.01 -5.47
C ARG A 153 6.61 -18.70 -6.92
N ARG A 154 7.01 -17.51 -7.40
CA ARG A 154 6.72 -17.08 -8.79
C ARG A 154 7.95 -16.55 -9.50
N PHE A 155 8.11 -16.93 -10.77
CA PHE A 155 9.12 -16.37 -11.66
C PHE A 155 8.61 -16.45 -13.10
N GLY A 156 8.44 -15.30 -13.76
CA GLY A 156 7.76 -15.21 -15.05
C GLY A 156 6.35 -15.81 -14.98
N GLU A 157 6.02 -16.72 -15.88
CA GLU A 157 4.73 -17.43 -15.91
C GLU A 157 4.67 -18.65 -14.96
N GLN A 158 5.80 -19.04 -14.35
CA GLN A 158 5.83 -20.22 -13.48
C GLN A 158 5.40 -19.86 -12.05
N THR A 159 4.50 -20.67 -11.49
CA THR A 159 4.09 -20.59 -10.08
C THR A 159 4.17 -21.97 -9.43
N ILE A 160 4.81 -22.05 -8.27
CA ILE A 160 4.82 -23.23 -7.40
C ILE A 160 4.10 -22.88 -6.10
N LEU A 161 3.09 -23.66 -5.72
CA LEU A 161 2.45 -23.60 -4.41
C LEU A 161 3.08 -24.64 -3.49
N VAL A 162 3.55 -24.20 -2.32
CA VAL A 162 4.04 -25.07 -1.25
C VAL A 162 3.04 -25.03 -0.11
N VAL A 163 2.63 -26.20 0.38
CA VAL A 163 1.65 -26.35 1.46
C VAL A 163 2.22 -27.33 2.49
N ALA A 164 2.30 -26.90 3.75
CA ALA A 164 2.81 -27.70 4.85
C ALA A 164 1.78 -27.72 6.00
N ASN A 165 1.36 -28.93 6.39
CA ASN A 165 0.46 -29.15 7.52
C ASN A 165 1.29 -29.45 8.78
N PHE A 166 1.24 -28.56 9.76
CA PHE A 166 2.01 -28.67 11.00
C PHE A 166 1.27 -29.39 12.13
N LYS A 167 0.05 -29.92 11.89
CA LYS A 167 -0.75 -30.60 12.92
C LYS A 167 -0.59 -32.13 12.87
N GLU A 168 -0.81 -32.78 14.01
CA GLU A 168 -0.91 -34.24 14.16
C GLU A 168 -2.20 -34.86 13.57
N ARG A 169 -2.93 -34.12 12.73
CA ARG A 169 -4.20 -34.52 12.11
C ARG A 169 -4.25 -34.07 10.66
N GLU A 170 -5.06 -34.75 9.86
CA GLU A 170 -5.36 -34.31 8.50
C GLU A 170 -6.05 -32.95 8.53
N ALA A 171 -5.54 -31.99 7.75
CA ALA A 171 -6.12 -30.67 7.61
C ALA A 171 -6.85 -30.59 6.26
N ARG A 172 -8.11 -30.15 6.27
CA ARG A 172 -8.83 -29.79 5.05
C ARG A 172 -8.54 -28.33 4.76
N TRP A 173 -7.83 -28.09 3.66
CA TRP A 173 -7.44 -26.75 3.24
C TRP A 173 -7.88 -26.53 1.80
N THR A 174 -8.52 -25.39 1.55
CA THR A 174 -8.89 -24.94 0.21
C THR A 174 -8.03 -23.73 -0.10
N MET A 175 -7.37 -23.75 -1.26
CA MET A 175 -6.56 -22.61 -1.68
C MET A 175 -7.44 -21.35 -1.74
N PRO A 176 -7.11 -20.29 -0.97
CA PRO A 176 -7.87 -19.05 -1.05
C PRO A 176 -7.69 -18.46 -2.45
N LYS A 177 -8.72 -17.77 -2.93
CA LYS A 177 -8.62 -17.01 -4.18
C LYS A 177 -7.53 -15.95 -3.98
N LEU A 178 -6.40 -16.11 -4.66
CA LEU A 178 -5.33 -15.11 -4.65
C LEU A 178 -5.77 -13.95 -5.54
N VAL A 179 -6.29 -12.90 -4.92
CA VAL A 179 -6.58 -11.66 -5.61
C VAL A 179 -5.36 -10.75 -5.44
N ASP A 180 -4.78 -10.30 -6.55
CA ASP A 180 -3.61 -9.42 -6.53
C ASP A 180 -3.99 -7.94 -6.33
N TRP A 181 -5.28 -7.62 -6.38
CA TRP A 181 -5.86 -6.27 -6.29
C TRP A 181 -5.10 -5.24 -7.14
N GLY A 182 -4.63 -5.66 -8.31
CA GLY A 182 -3.88 -4.80 -9.24
C GLY A 182 -2.38 -4.72 -8.95
N ALA A 183 -1.78 -5.62 -8.17
CA ALA A 183 -0.34 -5.63 -7.95
C ALA A 183 0.44 -5.82 -9.27
N LEU A 184 1.48 -5.01 -9.47
CA LEU A 184 2.35 -5.10 -10.64
C LEU A 184 3.31 -6.28 -10.51
N SER A 185 3.40 -7.12 -11.54
CA SER A 185 4.10 -8.42 -11.50
C SER A 185 5.61 -8.37 -11.22
N SER A 186 6.24 -7.20 -11.38
CA SER A 186 7.70 -7.02 -11.28
C SER A 186 8.10 -5.84 -10.39
N SER A 187 7.20 -5.34 -9.55
CA SER A 187 7.51 -4.26 -8.60
C SER A 187 6.67 -4.40 -7.33
N THR A 188 6.89 -3.49 -6.39
CA THR A 188 6.00 -3.32 -5.23
C THR A 188 4.77 -2.47 -5.56
N GLY A 189 4.64 -1.93 -6.77
CA GLY A 189 3.57 -1.00 -7.11
C GLY A 189 2.22 -1.64 -7.37
N MET A 190 1.22 -0.77 -7.45
CA MET A 190 -0.17 -1.11 -7.70
C MET A 190 -0.67 -0.39 -8.95
N ARG A 191 -1.56 -1.06 -9.69
CA ARG A 191 -2.37 -0.50 -10.76
C ARG A 191 -3.80 -0.96 -10.59
N ARG A 192 -4.51 -0.29 -9.69
CA ARG A 192 -5.92 -0.52 -9.40
C ARG A 192 -6.71 0.73 -9.72
N LEU A 193 -6.86 0.98 -11.03
CA LEU A 193 -7.62 2.13 -11.51
C LEU A 193 -9.09 2.04 -11.08
N ALA A 194 -9.69 3.19 -10.78
CA ALA A 194 -11.08 3.29 -10.35
C ALA A 194 -12.04 2.52 -11.29
N LEU A 195 -12.99 1.80 -10.71
CA LEU A 195 -14.02 1.04 -11.40
C LEU A 195 -13.49 -0.02 -12.38
N SER A 196 -12.22 -0.41 -12.26
CA SER A 196 -11.67 -1.56 -12.98
C SER A 196 -12.07 -2.87 -12.29
N GLN A 197 -11.83 -4.01 -12.94
CA GLN A 197 -12.06 -5.31 -12.30
C GLN A 197 -11.24 -5.48 -11.01
N ALA A 198 -10.01 -4.96 -10.96
CA ALA A 198 -9.17 -5.03 -9.76
C ALA A 198 -9.74 -4.16 -8.61
N ASP A 199 -10.32 -3.00 -8.94
CA ASP A 199 -11.01 -2.14 -7.96
C ASP A 199 -12.29 -2.81 -7.47
N LYS A 200 -13.08 -3.40 -8.37
CA LYS A 200 -14.24 -4.23 -8.00
C LYS A 200 -13.85 -5.33 -7.02
N ASP A 201 -12.79 -6.08 -7.29
CA ASP A 201 -12.42 -7.23 -6.47
C ASP A 201 -12.02 -6.83 -5.03
N VAL A 202 -11.38 -5.66 -4.83
CA VAL A 202 -11.06 -5.15 -3.48
C VAL A 202 -12.29 -4.53 -2.80
N ARG A 203 -13.17 -3.86 -3.55
CA ARG A 203 -14.43 -3.32 -3.04
C ARG A 203 -15.34 -4.45 -2.57
N ASP A 204 -15.45 -5.54 -3.33
CA ASP A 204 -16.23 -6.72 -2.98
C ASP A 204 -15.71 -7.34 -1.67
N TRP A 205 -14.38 -7.45 -1.54
CA TRP A 205 -13.74 -7.92 -0.31
C TRP A 205 -14.06 -7.02 0.89
N LEU A 206 -13.86 -5.71 0.76
CA LEU A 206 -14.14 -4.75 1.83
C LEU A 206 -15.60 -4.83 2.28
N VAL A 207 -16.55 -4.89 1.34
CA VAL A 207 -17.98 -5.02 1.65
C VAL A 207 -18.27 -6.30 2.43
N ASN A 208 -17.61 -7.41 2.10
CA ASN A 208 -17.80 -8.68 2.80
C ASN A 208 -17.22 -8.63 4.22
N GLU A 209 -15.99 -8.14 4.42
CA GLU A 209 -15.40 -8.00 5.77
C GLU A 209 -16.27 -7.11 6.66
N CYS A 210 -16.73 -5.97 6.15
CA CYS A 210 -17.63 -5.08 6.89
C CYS A 210 -18.96 -5.76 7.28
N LYS A 211 -19.54 -6.58 6.38
CA LYS A 211 -20.76 -7.34 6.68
C LYS A 211 -20.53 -8.43 7.72
N GLU A 212 -19.37 -9.09 7.71
CA GLU A 212 -19.01 -10.09 8.72
C GLU A 212 -18.88 -9.46 10.12
N LEU A 213 -18.46 -8.20 10.20
CA LEU A 213 -18.45 -7.40 11.44
C LEU A 213 -19.85 -6.91 11.87
N GLY A 214 -20.89 -7.20 11.09
CA GLY A 214 -22.27 -6.77 11.35
C GLY A 214 -22.57 -5.33 10.93
N CYS A 215 -21.77 -4.72 10.06
CA CYS A 215 -22.03 -3.38 9.56
C CYS A 215 -23.17 -3.36 8.53
N GLU A 216 -23.99 -2.31 8.58
CA GLU A 216 -24.91 -1.98 7.49
C GLU A 216 -24.13 -1.31 6.35
N VAL A 217 -24.17 -1.89 5.15
CA VAL A 217 -23.45 -1.36 3.98
C VAL A 217 -24.42 -0.70 3.01
N LYS A 218 -24.14 0.55 2.65
CA LYS A 218 -24.82 1.31 1.58
C LYS A 218 -23.82 1.69 0.50
N VAL A 219 -24.30 1.69 -0.73
CA VAL A 219 -23.58 2.24 -1.89
C VAL A 219 -24.43 3.37 -2.46
N ASP A 220 -23.80 4.51 -2.74
CA ASP A 220 -24.48 5.66 -3.35
C ASP A 220 -24.38 5.67 -4.88
N GLN A 221 -25.05 6.65 -5.48
CA GLN A 221 -25.09 6.84 -6.92
C GLN A 221 -23.72 7.07 -7.58
N MET A 222 -22.68 7.44 -6.83
CA MET A 222 -21.31 7.58 -7.35
C MET A 222 -20.43 6.37 -7.02
N GLY A 223 -20.98 5.33 -6.42
CA GLY A 223 -20.24 4.12 -6.04
C GLY A 223 -19.51 4.21 -4.71
N ASN A 224 -19.67 5.31 -3.96
CA ASN A 224 -19.08 5.43 -2.63
C ASN A 224 -19.69 4.38 -1.70
N ILE A 225 -18.84 3.71 -0.91
CA ILE A 225 -19.25 2.65 0.01
C ILE A 225 -19.28 3.24 1.42
N PHE A 226 -20.41 3.06 2.11
CA PHE A 226 -20.61 3.47 3.49
C PHE A 226 -20.94 2.22 4.32
N ALA A 227 -20.01 1.78 5.17
CA ALA A 227 -20.20 0.63 6.05
C ALA A 227 -20.32 1.10 7.51
N THR A 228 -21.52 0.96 8.09
CA THR A 228 -21.85 1.54 9.40
C THR A 228 -21.98 0.47 10.46
N ARG A 229 -21.15 0.55 11.50
CA ARG A 229 -21.33 -0.16 12.76
C ARG A 229 -22.28 0.65 13.67
N PRO A 230 -23.34 0.04 14.21
CA PRO A 230 -24.30 0.77 15.05
C PRO A 230 -23.67 1.28 16.35
N GLY A 231 -24.12 2.46 16.79
CA GLY A 231 -23.82 3.04 18.10
C GLY A 231 -24.99 2.85 19.08
N LYS A 232 -24.82 3.29 20.33
CA LYS A 232 -25.84 3.22 21.39
C LYS A 232 -26.79 4.40 21.43
N GLY A 233 -26.38 5.56 20.90
CA GLY A 233 -27.18 6.78 20.92
C GLY A 233 -28.29 6.75 19.87
N GLU A 234 -29.49 7.16 20.26
CA GLU A 234 -30.63 7.22 19.34
C GLU A 234 -30.53 8.45 18.42
N GLY A 235 -30.66 8.23 17.11
CA GLY A 235 -30.72 9.31 16.11
C GLY A 235 -29.41 10.07 15.90
N LEU A 236 -28.29 9.61 16.46
CA LEU A 236 -26.97 10.21 16.25
C LEU A 236 -26.42 9.86 14.86
N LYS A 237 -25.78 10.83 14.22
CA LYS A 237 -25.12 10.62 12.93
C LYS A 237 -23.81 9.87 13.10
N PRO A 238 -23.33 9.12 12.10
CA PRO A 238 -22.07 8.40 12.20
C PRO A 238 -20.86 9.32 12.31
N ILE A 239 -19.87 8.93 13.12
CA ILE A 239 -18.49 9.41 13.01
C ILE A 239 -17.81 8.53 11.97
N ALA A 240 -17.38 9.13 10.88
CA ALA A 240 -16.82 8.42 9.75
C ALA A 240 -15.31 8.48 9.71
N MET A 241 -14.73 7.45 9.10
CA MET A 241 -13.32 7.31 8.82
C MET A 241 -13.15 6.56 7.49
N GLY A 242 -12.11 6.86 6.74
CA GLY A 242 -11.99 6.30 5.39
C GLY A 242 -10.99 7.04 4.53
N SER A 243 -10.98 6.68 3.26
CA SER A 243 -10.21 7.30 2.18
C SER A 243 -10.68 6.65 0.85
N HIS A 244 -9.76 6.27 -0.05
CA HIS A 244 -10.05 5.62 -1.32
C HIS A 244 -9.29 4.30 -1.53
N LEU A 245 -9.87 3.41 -2.34
CA LEU A 245 -9.23 2.18 -2.78
C LEU A 245 -8.59 2.29 -4.17
N ASP A 246 -8.97 3.23 -5.03
CA ASP A 246 -8.35 3.35 -6.35
C ASP A 246 -6.93 3.93 -6.27
N THR A 247 -6.10 3.65 -7.29
CA THR A 247 -4.70 4.10 -7.37
C THR A 247 -4.40 4.77 -8.70
N GLN A 248 -3.31 5.54 -8.76
CA GLN A 248 -2.64 5.89 -10.01
C GLN A 248 -2.25 4.66 -10.88
N PRO A 249 -1.96 4.83 -12.19
CA PRO A 249 -1.52 3.75 -13.07
C PRO A 249 -0.21 3.08 -12.65
N SER A 250 0.64 3.83 -11.93
CA SER A 250 1.90 3.39 -11.33
C SER A 250 1.93 3.75 -9.85
N GLY A 251 0.83 3.47 -9.14
CA GLY A 251 0.64 3.83 -7.74
C GLY A 251 1.47 3.00 -6.76
N GLY A 252 1.48 3.47 -5.52
CA GLY A 252 2.07 2.79 -4.38
C GLY A 252 1.11 1.81 -3.70
N ARG A 253 1.52 1.27 -2.55
CA ARG A 253 0.71 0.32 -1.77
C ARG A 253 -0.10 0.98 -0.65
N TYR A 254 0.12 2.25 -0.37
CA TYR A 254 -0.34 2.89 0.86
C TYR A 254 -1.24 4.09 0.60
N ASP A 255 -1.04 4.78 -0.52
CA ASP A 255 -1.92 5.84 -1.01
C ASP A 255 -3.39 5.42 -1.01
N GLY A 256 -4.25 6.18 -0.33
CA GLY A 256 -5.66 5.89 -0.06
C GLY A 256 -5.92 4.68 0.84
N ILE A 257 -5.50 3.49 0.40
CA ILE A 257 -5.88 2.20 1.00
C ILE A 257 -5.42 2.07 2.45
N LEU A 258 -4.36 2.78 2.88
CA LEU A 258 -3.99 2.86 4.29
C LEU A 258 -5.13 3.41 5.15
N GLY A 259 -5.82 4.47 4.69
CA GLY A 259 -6.95 5.05 5.42
C GLY A 259 -8.14 4.10 5.51
N VAL A 260 -8.47 3.42 4.39
CA VAL A 260 -9.58 2.46 4.32
C VAL A 260 -9.31 1.22 5.16
N GLN A 261 -8.12 0.61 5.07
CA GLN A 261 -7.77 -0.54 5.89
C GLN A 261 -7.63 -0.20 7.37
N SER A 262 -7.13 0.99 7.71
CA SER A 262 -7.08 1.43 9.11
C SER A 262 -8.47 1.65 9.69
N ALA A 263 -9.41 2.17 8.90
CA ALA A 263 -10.81 2.22 9.28
C ALA A 263 -11.38 0.82 9.52
N LEU A 264 -11.08 -0.15 8.65
CA LEU A 264 -11.53 -1.54 8.84
C LEU A 264 -10.94 -2.14 10.11
N GLU A 265 -9.65 -1.92 10.37
CA GLU A 265 -8.96 -2.36 11.60
C GLU A 265 -9.57 -1.73 12.86
N VAL A 266 -9.97 -0.46 12.82
CA VAL A 266 -10.71 0.17 13.91
C VAL A 266 -12.04 -0.58 14.14
N LEU A 267 -12.79 -0.93 13.09
CA LEU A 267 -14.03 -1.68 13.24
C LEU A 267 -13.78 -3.09 13.83
N HIS A 268 -12.73 -3.80 13.39
CA HIS A 268 -12.31 -5.07 13.98
C HIS A 268 -11.99 -4.90 15.47
N THR A 269 -11.12 -3.95 15.80
CA THR A 269 -10.70 -3.69 17.18
C THR A 269 -11.89 -3.41 18.09
N LEU A 270 -12.84 -2.57 17.65
CA LEU A 270 -14.06 -2.27 18.42
C LEU A 270 -14.98 -3.48 18.57
N HIS A 271 -15.06 -4.33 17.54
CA HIS A 271 -15.87 -5.56 17.56
C HIS A 271 -15.28 -6.62 18.48
N GLU A 272 -13.99 -6.94 18.32
CA GLU A 272 -13.28 -7.97 19.08
C GLU A 272 -13.16 -7.66 20.57
N ASN A 273 -13.15 -6.37 20.93
CA ASN A 273 -13.07 -5.89 22.32
C ASN A 273 -14.44 -5.49 22.91
N ASP A 274 -15.54 -5.71 22.20
CA ASP A 274 -16.92 -5.34 22.63
C ASP A 274 -17.04 -3.87 23.09
N VAL A 275 -16.36 -2.96 22.39
CA VAL A 275 -16.36 -1.52 22.73
C VAL A 275 -17.61 -0.86 22.15
N ALA A 276 -18.42 -0.29 23.02
CA ALA A 276 -19.61 0.45 22.61
C ALA A 276 -19.35 1.95 22.46
N THR A 277 -19.77 2.51 21.33
CA THR A 277 -19.73 3.96 21.05
C THR A 277 -21.12 4.58 21.15
N GLN A 278 -21.19 5.89 21.34
CA GLN A 278 -22.47 6.62 21.30
C GLN A 278 -22.93 6.80 19.86
N HIS A 279 -22.09 7.40 19.04
CA HIS A 279 -22.33 7.54 17.61
C HIS A 279 -22.11 6.20 16.92
N PRO A 280 -22.86 5.91 15.83
CA PRO A 280 -22.43 4.90 14.88
C PRO A 280 -21.03 5.22 14.35
N ILE A 281 -20.24 4.19 14.07
CA ILE A 281 -18.91 4.36 13.47
C ILE A 281 -18.98 3.87 12.03
N MET A 282 -18.54 4.70 11.09
CA MET A 282 -18.69 4.42 9.67
C MET A 282 -17.34 4.36 8.96
N LEU A 283 -17.12 3.30 8.20
CA LEU A 283 -16.05 3.23 7.21
C LEU A 283 -16.57 3.77 5.88
N ILE A 284 -15.78 4.63 5.22
CA ILE A 284 -16.06 5.13 3.87
C ILE A 284 -14.93 4.77 2.91
N ASP A 285 -15.31 4.28 1.73
CA ASP A 285 -14.43 4.22 0.55
C ASP A 285 -15.00 5.12 -0.54
N TRP A 286 -14.28 6.19 -0.87
CA TRP A 286 -14.63 7.14 -1.92
C TRP A 286 -14.21 6.62 -3.28
N THR A 287 -15.04 6.84 -4.28
CA THR A 287 -14.76 6.39 -5.65
C THR A 287 -13.93 7.43 -6.42
N ASN A 288 -12.93 6.97 -7.18
CA ASN A 288 -12.18 7.79 -8.15
C ASN A 288 -11.58 9.05 -7.51
N GLU A 289 -10.90 8.87 -6.39
CA GLU A 289 -10.17 9.96 -5.73
C GLU A 289 -9.01 10.41 -6.61
N GLU A 290 -8.27 9.46 -7.18
CA GLU A 290 -7.04 9.76 -7.92
C GLU A 290 -7.31 10.49 -9.24
N GLY A 291 -8.54 10.36 -9.75
CA GLY A 291 -8.94 10.90 -11.05
C GLY A 291 -8.13 10.32 -12.23
N ALA A 292 -7.46 9.18 -12.02
CA ALA A 292 -6.49 8.61 -12.95
C ALA A 292 -7.13 8.00 -14.19
N ARG A 293 -8.23 7.26 -14.00
CA ARG A 293 -9.00 6.67 -15.11
C ARG A 293 -10.04 7.65 -15.64
N PHE A 294 -10.79 8.28 -14.74
CA PHE A 294 -11.79 9.30 -15.07
C PHE A 294 -11.29 10.66 -14.58
N PRO A 295 -10.85 11.57 -15.49
CA PRO A 295 -10.24 12.83 -15.10
C PRO A 295 -11.11 13.67 -14.16
N GLY A 296 -10.51 14.05 -13.04
CA GLY A 296 -11.13 14.86 -11.99
C GLY A 296 -10.88 14.21 -10.63
N ALA A 297 -9.85 14.68 -9.91
CA ALA A 297 -9.54 14.17 -8.59
C ALA A 297 -10.65 14.46 -7.57
N MET A 298 -10.82 13.55 -6.61
CA MET A 298 -11.81 13.56 -5.54
C MET A 298 -13.24 13.81 -6.06
N MET A 299 -13.53 13.24 -7.23
CA MET A 299 -14.77 13.53 -7.97
C MET A 299 -16.00 13.19 -7.13
N CYS A 300 -16.00 12.02 -6.50
CA CYS A 300 -17.20 11.46 -5.86
C CYS A 300 -17.48 12.06 -4.49
N SER A 301 -16.45 12.35 -3.68
CA SER A 301 -16.60 13.14 -2.46
C SER A 301 -17.02 14.58 -2.77
N GLY A 302 -16.54 15.14 -3.89
CA GLY A 302 -16.97 16.43 -4.43
C GLY A 302 -18.46 16.48 -4.77
N VAL A 303 -18.98 15.45 -5.47
CA VAL A 303 -20.42 15.31 -5.75
C VAL A 303 -21.20 15.13 -4.46
N TRP A 304 -20.78 14.20 -3.59
CA TRP A 304 -21.42 13.92 -2.31
C TRP A 304 -21.56 15.18 -1.44
N SER A 305 -20.51 16.01 -1.36
CA SER A 305 -20.54 17.25 -0.59
C SER A 305 -21.56 18.27 -1.12
N THR A 306 -22.01 18.15 -2.38
CA THR A 306 -22.82 19.14 -3.11
C THR A 306 -22.14 20.51 -3.25
N LYS A 307 -20.82 20.60 -3.00
CA LYS A 307 -20.03 21.84 -3.11
C LYS A 307 -19.15 21.87 -4.35
N SER A 308 -18.94 20.74 -5.01
CA SER A 308 -18.31 20.72 -6.33
C SER A 308 -19.18 21.45 -7.35
N SER A 309 -18.54 22.20 -8.24
CA SER A 309 -19.22 22.82 -9.39
C SER A 309 -19.57 21.81 -10.48
N THR A 310 -19.02 20.59 -10.43
CA THR A 310 -19.29 19.52 -11.38
C THR A 310 -20.44 18.66 -10.84
N PRO A 311 -21.64 18.68 -11.47
CA PRO A 311 -22.77 17.89 -11.01
C PRO A 311 -22.59 16.40 -11.34
N LEU A 312 -23.29 15.54 -10.60
CA LEU A 312 -23.34 14.09 -10.78
C LEU A 312 -23.49 13.67 -12.25
N GLU A 313 -24.45 14.26 -12.97
CA GLU A 313 -24.70 13.97 -14.38
C GLU A 313 -23.50 14.30 -15.29
N ALA A 314 -22.70 15.32 -14.95
CA ALA A 314 -21.49 15.64 -15.70
C ALA A 314 -20.38 14.64 -15.39
N CYS A 315 -20.21 14.23 -14.13
CA CYS A 315 -19.28 13.19 -13.73
C CYS A 315 -19.57 11.86 -14.43
N TYR A 316 -20.84 11.46 -14.53
CA TYR A 316 -21.25 10.26 -15.27
C TYR A 316 -20.84 10.24 -16.73
N ARG A 317 -20.74 11.40 -17.37
CA ARG A 317 -20.33 11.53 -18.78
C ARG A 317 -18.82 11.62 -18.97
N VAL A 318 -18.04 11.67 -17.90
CA VAL A 318 -16.57 11.63 -18.01
C VAL A 318 -16.18 10.27 -18.55
N THR A 319 -15.39 10.26 -19.62
CA THR A 319 -14.91 9.04 -20.28
C THR A 319 -13.46 8.77 -19.95
N ASP A 320 -13.10 7.49 -19.87
CA ASP A 320 -11.71 7.05 -19.85
C ASP A 320 -11.06 7.07 -21.25
N SER A 321 -9.82 6.59 -21.35
CA SER A 321 -9.08 6.54 -22.62
C SER A 321 -9.70 5.61 -23.66
N ASP A 322 -10.52 4.65 -23.24
CA ASP A 322 -11.20 3.69 -24.10
C ASP A 322 -12.64 4.15 -24.43
N SER A 323 -12.97 5.40 -24.10
CA SER A 323 -14.30 6.02 -24.30
C SER A 323 -15.44 5.36 -23.51
N ILE A 324 -15.11 4.61 -22.44
CA ILE A 324 -16.12 4.11 -21.49
C ILE A 324 -16.46 5.27 -20.55
N ASP A 325 -17.74 5.57 -20.38
CA ASP A 325 -18.18 6.58 -19.41
C ASP A 325 -18.27 6.04 -17.98
N MET A 326 -18.13 6.92 -17.00
CA MET A 326 -18.06 6.56 -15.58
C MET A 326 -19.33 5.83 -15.10
N ARG A 327 -20.50 6.21 -15.62
CA ARG A 327 -21.76 5.55 -15.26
C ARG A 327 -21.77 4.10 -15.72
N THR A 328 -21.37 3.84 -16.96
CA THR A 328 -21.26 2.49 -17.52
C THR A 328 -20.29 1.67 -16.69
N ALA A 329 -19.13 2.22 -16.32
CA ALA A 329 -18.17 1.51 -15.48
C ALA A 329 -18.73 1.16 -14.08
N LEU A 330 -19.50 2.06 -13.44
CA LEU A 330 -20.21 1.78 -12.18
C LEU A 330 -21.23 0.65 -12.33
N GLU A 331 -22.00 0.66 -13.42
CA GLU A 331 -22.99 -0.37 -13.74
C GLU A 331 -22.32 -1.74 -13.99
N GLU A 332 -21.22 -1.77 -14.75
CA GLU A 332 -20.47 -2.98 -15.08
C GLU A 332 -19.90 -3.69 -13.84
N ILE A 333 -19.36 -2.93 -12.89
CA ILE A 333 -18.83 -3.51 -11.66
C ILE A 333 -19.90 -3.75 -10.58
N GLY A 334 -21.14 -3.32 -10.81
CA GLY A 334 -22.26 -3.49 -9.87
C GLY A 334 -22.25 -2.52 -8.68
N TYR A 335 -21.57 -1.38 -8.80
CA TYR A 335 -21.46 -0.35 -7.77
C TYR A 335 -22.24 0.93 -8.09
N LEU A 336 -23.09 0.95 -9.12
CA LEU A 336 -24.10 2.01 -9.26
C LEU A 336 -25.17 1.84 -8.18
N GLY A 337 -24.97 2.50 -7.04
CA GLY A 337 -25.88 2.43 -5.90
C GLY A 337 -27.17 3.21 -6.09
N THR A 338 -28.16 2.91 -5.24
CA THR A 338 -29.47 3.58 -5.26
C THR A 338 -29.58 4.74 -4.27
N THR A 339 -28.66 4.83 -3.31
CA THR A 339 -28.66 5.91 -2.32
C THR A 339 -28.23 7.21 -3.01
N PRO A 340 -28.92 8.34 -2.82
CA PRO A 340 -28.48 9.58 -3.43
C PRO A 340 -27.06 9.95 -2.98
N CYS A 341 -26.22 10.37 -3.93
CA CYS A 341 -24.89 10.90 -3.62
C CYS A 341 -25.01 12.35 -3.14
N ASP A 342 -25.51 12.52 -1.90
CA ASP A 342 -25.71 13.81 -1.24
C ASP A 342 -25.44 13.65 0.27
N TYR A 343 -24.60 14.52 0.84
CA TYR A 343 -24.27 14.52 2.27
C TYR A 343 -25.48 14.67 3.19
N ARG A 344 -26.63 15.11 2.69
CA ARG A 344 -27.88 15.20 3.47
C ARG A 344 -28.54 13.82 3.66
N GLU A 345 -28.39 12.94 2.68
CA GLU A 345 -28.93 11.58 2.70
C GLU A 345 -27.99 10.60 3.39
N ASN A 346 -26.68 10.85 3.28
CA ASN A 346 -25.60 10.10 3.94
C ASN A 346 -24.90 10.95 5.00
N GLY A 347 -25.68 11.59 5.88
CA GLY A 347 -25.15 12.57 6.84
C GLY A 347 -24.15 12.02 7.83
N LEU A 348 -23.06 12.77 8.06
CA LEU A 348 -22.01 12.45 9.02
C LEU A 348 -22.02 13.46 10.18
N GLU A 349 -21.59 13.01 11.35
CA GLU A 349 -21.26 13.88 12.49
C GLU A 349 -19.85 14.47 12.32
N ALA A 350 -18.88 13.64 11.95
CA ALA A 350 -17.50 14.04 11.68
C ALA A 350 -16.84 13.05 10.71
N TYR A 351 -15.71 13.44 10.11
CA TYR A 351 -14.90 12.59 9.23
C TYR A 351 -13.41 12.69 9.57
N PHE A 352 -12.74 11.54 9.73
CA PHE A 352 -11.31 11.44 9.99
C PHE A 352 -10.62 10.60 8.92
N GLU A 353 -9.65 11.17 8.23
CA GLU A 353 -8.92 10.45 7.19
C GLU A 353 -7.45 10.27 7.59
N LEU A 354 -7.03 9.01 7.73
CA LEU A 354 -5.63 8.66 7.85
C LEU A 354 -5.05 8.52 6.44
N HIS A 355 -3.88 9.11 6.23
CA HIS A 355 -3.19 9.02 4.96
C HIS A 355 -1.67 9.02 5.16
N ILE A 356 -0.93 8.58 4.15
CA ILE A 356 0.51 8.86 4.09
C ILE A 356 0.73 10.34 3.74
N GLU A 357 1.86 10.91 4.16
CA GLU A 357 2.16 12.33 3.87
C GLU A 357 2.26 12.62 2.37
N GLN A 358 2.76 11.67 1.58
CA GLN A 358 3.14 11.84 0.16
C GLN A 358 4.24 12.89 -0.05
N GLY A 359 4.89 13.31 1.04
CA GLY A 359 5.96 14.28 1.08
C GLY A 359 7.00 13.89 2.12
N PRO A 360 8.16 14.57 2.12
CA PRO A 360 9.29 14.15 2.93
C PRO A 360 9.35 14.82 4.31
N LYS A 361 8.39 15.68 4.67
CA LYS A 361 8.54 16.63 5.78
C LYS A 361 8.59 15.95 7.13
N LEU A 362 7.70 15.00 7.41
CA LEU A 362 7.70 14.25 8.67
C LEU A 362 8.99 13.45 8.82
N GLU A 363 9.45 12.78 7.75
CA GLU A 363 10.70 12.03 7.75
C GLU A 363 11.93 12.94 7.98
N GLN A 364 12.02 14.05 7.23
CA GLN A 364 13.13 15.02 7.33
C GLN A 364 13.19 15.69 8.72
N GLU A 365 12.04 15.96 9.32
CA GLU A 365 11.93 16.57 10.65
C GLU A 365 11.97 15.55 11.80
N GLY A 366 12.07 14.25 11.49
CA GLY A 366 12.09 13.17 12.48
C GLY A 366 10.82 13.10 13.32
N ARG A 367 9.66 13.31 12.70
CA ARG A 367 8.33 13.30 13.33
C ARG A 367 7.55 12.08 12.87
N SER A 368 6.75 11.52 13.76
CA SER A 368 6.03 10.26 13.50
C SER A 368 4.59 10.48 13.06
N VAL A 369 3.96 11.59 13.47
CA VAL A 369 2.55 11.89 13.16
C VAL A 369 2.38 13.33 12.72
N GLY A 370 1.73 13.53 11.58
CA GLY A 370 1.24 14.82 11.11
C GLY A 370 -0.19 15.09 11.56
N ILE A 371 -0.39 16.18 12.29
CA ILE A 371 -1.70 16.72 12.65
C ILE A 371 -2.11 17.69 11.55
N VAL A 372 -2.97 17.25 10.64
CA VAL A 372 -3.28 18.04 9.45
C VAL A 372 -4.33 19.10 9.78
N THR A 373 -4.02 20.36 9.48
CA THR A 373 -4.88 21.52 9.79
C THR A 373 -5.65 22.04 8.59
N ALA A 374 -5.20 21.77 7.37
CA ALA A 374 -5.89 22.10 6.14
C ALA A 374 -5.34 21.32 4.93
N VAL A 375 -6.12 21.28 3.85
CA VAL A 375 -5.63 20.96 2.49
C VAL A 375 -5.41 22.27 1.73
N GLN A 376 -4.26 22.38 1.05
CA GLN A 376 -3.90 23.60 0.32
C GLN A 376 -4.81 23.85 -0.90
N GLY A 377 -4.89 25.09 -1.37
CA GLY A 377 -5.66 25.43 -2.57
C GLY A 377 -4.94 25.01 -3.84
N MET A 378 -5.68 24.55 -4.84
CA MET A 378 -5.15 24.05 -6.11
C MET A 378 -6.00 24.51 -7.30
N LYS A 379 -5.36 24.86 -8.41
CA LYS A 379 -6.03 25.14 -9.68
C LYS A 379 -5.24 24.58 -10.84
N TRP A 380 -5.96 23.97 -11.77
CA TRP A 380 -5.42 23.58 -13.06
C TRP A 380 -5.94 24.51 -14.16
N PHE A 381 -5.05 24.92 -15.05
CA PHE A 381 -5.35 25.79 -16.17
C PHE A 381 -4.92 25.12 -17.47
N ALA A 382 -5.88 24.92 -18.38
CA ALA A 382 -5.60 24.58 -19.76
C ALA A 382 -5.26 25.87 -20.53
N VAL A 383 -4.06 25.92 -21.08
CA VAL A 383 -3.55 27.06 -21.85
C VAL A 383 -3.41 26.63 -23.30
N ARG A 384 -4.06 27.37 -24.19
CA ARG A 384 -3.93 27.23 -25.64
C ARG A 384 -3.12 28.41 -26.16
N VAL A 385 -1.97 28.14 -26.77
CA VAL A 385 -1.16 29.13 -27.50
C VAL A 385 -1.42 28.96 -28.99
N THR A 386 -1.74 30.05 -29.67
CA THR A 386 -2.00 30.10 -31.11
C THR A 386 -0.95 30.94 -31.81
N GLY A 387 -0.63 30.57 -33.04
CA GLY A 387 0.29 31.27 -33.94
C GLY A 387 -0.12 31.06 -35.39
N VAL A 388 0.86 31.08 -36.30
CA VAL A 388 0.62 30.95 -37.75
C VAL A 388 1.50 29.83 -38.31
N GLU A 389 0.86 28.87 -38.98
CA GLU A 389 1.58 27.75 -39.60
C GLU A 389 2.40 28.25 -40.79
N GLY A 390 3.58 27.65 -40.99
CA GLY A 390 4.43 27.97 -42.12
C GLY A 390 5.47 26.88 -42.38
N HIS A 391 6.11 26.93 -43.54
CA HIS A 391 7.15 25.96 -43.88
C HIS A 391 8.47 26.35 -43.21
N SER A 392 9.06 25.43 -42.44
CA SER A 392 10.20 25.72 -41.56
C SER A 392 11.46 26.19 -42.33
N GLY A 393 11.60 25.81 -43.60
CA GLY A 393 12.73 26.20 -44.45
C GLY A 393 12.52 27.49 -45.25
N THR A 394 11.28 27.90 -45.54
CA THR A 394 11.01 29.01 -46.49
C THR A 394 10.38 30.22 -45.84
N THR A 395 9.79 30.09 -44.65
CA THR A 395 9.27 31.24 -43.89
C THR A 395 10.42 31.97 -43.18
N PRO A 396 10.70 33.26 -43.51
CA PRO A 396 11.77 34.02 -42.88
C PRO A 396 11.59 34.20 -41.38
N MET A 397 12.69 34.12 -40.60
CA MET A 397 12.64 34.19 -39.13
C MET A 397 11.89 35.41 -38.56
N PRO A 398 12.11 36.65 -39.03
CA PRO A 398 11.45 37.84 -38.45
C PRO A 398 9.92 37.89 -38.64
N THR A 399 9.37 37.02 -39.49
CA THR A 399 7.94 37.00 -39.82
C THR A 399 7.17 35.88 -39.14
N ARG A 400 7.85 35.04 -38.35
CA ARG A 400 7.24 33.87 -37.73
C ARG A 400 6.37 34.29 -36.55
N SER A 401 5.26 33.56 -36.40
CA SER A 401 4.42 33.58 -35.20
C SER A 401 4.34 32.13 -34.70
N ASP A 402 5.45 31.67 -34.13
CA ASP A 402 5.66 30.26 -33.77
C ASP A 402 5.06 29.98 -32.39
N ALA A 403 3.95 29.22 -32.37
CA ALA A 403 3.24 28.93 -31.13
C ALA A 403 4.08 28.10 -30.14
N LEU A 404 4.99 27.26 -30.65
CA LEU A 404 5.85 26.42 -29.81
C LEU A 404 6.96 27.23 -29.14
N VAL A 405 7.55 28.18 -29.86
CA VAL A 405 8.53 29.11 -29.27
C VAL A 405 7.86 29.97 -28.20
N THR A 406 6.70 30.57 -28.49
CA THR A 406 5.96 31.34 -27.49
C THR A 406 5.58 30.46 -26.29
N ALA A 407 5.06 29.25 -26.49
CA ALA A 407 4.73 28.34 -25.40
C ALA A 407 5.96 28.00 -24.53
N ALA A 408 7.14 27.79 -25.10
CA ALA A 408 8.37 27.53 -24.33
C ALA A 408 8.74 28.70 -23.41
N LEU A 409 8.54 29.94 -23.86
CA LEU A 409 8.73 31.15 -23.04
C LEU A 409 7.71 31.23 -21.90
N LEU A 410 6.43 30.97 -22.20
CA LEU A 410 5.37 30.94 -21.19
C LEU A 410 5.61 29.85 -20.13
N ILE A 411 5.98 28.65 -20.54
CA ILE A 411 6.32 27.53 -19.63
C ILE A 411 7.49 27.91 -18.73
N SER A 412 8.52 28.55 -19.29
CA SER A 412 9.67 29.04 -18.50
C SER A 412 9.23 30.10 -17.48
N ALA A 413 8.31 30.99 -17.87
CA ALA A 413 7.77 32.02 -16.98
C ALA A 413 6.99 31.42 -15.79
N VAL A 414 6.23 30.34 -15.98
CA VAL A 414 5.55 29.64 -14.86
C VAL A 414 6.53 29.29 -13.74
N ARG A 415 7.66 28.66 -14.08
CA ARG A 415 8.70 28.29 -13.09
C ARG A 415 9.34 29.54 -12.47
N THR A 416 9.75 30.50 -13.30
CA THR A 416 10.44 31.71 -12.83
C THR A 416 9.55 32.50 -11.87
N THR A 417 8.27 32.73 -12.22
CA THR A 417 7.32 33.45 -11.37
C THR A 417 7.06 32.72 -10.05
N ALA A 418 6.94 31.38 -10.05
CA ALA A 418 6.78 30.62 -8.81
C ALA A 418 8.01 30.77 -7.89
N LEU A 419 9.23 30.72 -8.43
CA LEU A 419 10.47 30.91 -7.68
C LEU A 419 10.61 32.34 -7.11
N GLU A 420 10.30 33.35 -7.92
CA GLU A 420 10.44 34.76 -7.53
C GLU A 420 9.42 35.19 -6.48
N THR A 421 8.18 34.72 -6.62
CA THR A 421 7.10 35.09 -5.69
C THR A 421 7.15 34.28 -4.39
N ASN A 422 7.65 33.04 -4.44
CA ASN A 422 7.70 32.11 -3.31
C ASN A 422 6.33 31.93 -2.61
N LEU A 423 5.23 32.08 -3.35
CA LEU A 423 3.86 31.98 -2.84
C LEU A 423 3.33 30.55 -2.80
N GLY A 424 3.96 29.64 -3.56
CA GLY A 424 3.53 28.26 -3.73
C GLY A 424 4.32 27.59 -4.84
N VAL A 425 3.76 26.51 -5.38
CA VAL A 425 4.37 25.75 -6.48
C VAL A 425 3.52 25.89 -7.74
N ALA A 426 4.18 25.95 -8.90
CA ALA A 426 3.53 25.90 -10.20
C ALA A 426 4.31 24.99 -11.14
N THR A 427 3.63 24.12 -11.88
CA THR A 427 4.25 23.11 -12.74
C THR A 427 3.49 22.97 -14.05
N VAL A 428 4.22 22.81 -15.15
CA VAL A 428 3.66 22.39 -16.44
C VAL A 428 4.01 20.91 -16.65
N GLY A 429 3.02 20.04 -16.53
CA GLY A 429 3.21 18.58 -16.61
C GLY A 429 2.82 17.97 -17.95
N VAL A 430 2.02 18.68 -18.77
CA VAL A 430 1.47 18.18 -20.03
C VAL A 430 1.63 19.23 -21.11
N ILE A 431 2.12 18.82 -22.29
CA ILE A 431 2.18 19.64 -23.50
C ILE A 431 1.78 18.79 -24.73
N THR A 432 0.97 19.35 -25.60
CA THR A 432 0.57 18.76 -26.89
C THR A 432 0.66 19.77 -28.01
N SER A 433 0.92 19.30 -29.22
CA SER A 433 1.04 20.11 -30.44
C SER A 433 0.04 19.63 -31.48
N ASP A 434 -0.57 20.58 -32.20
CA ASP A 434 -1.49 20.28 -33.31
C ASP A 434 -0.84 19.40 -34.38
N THR A 435 0.47 19.57 -34.58
CA THR A 435 1.24 18.83 -35.57
C THR A 435 2.49 18.20 -34.95
N GLN A 436 2.89 17.07 -35.50
CA GLN A 436 4.12 16.35 -35.14
C GLN A 436 5.12 16.37 -36.32
N SER A 437 5.19 17.51 -37.01
CA SER A 437 6.02 17.70 -38.22
C SER A 437 7.22 18.59 -37.93
N GLN A 438 8.42 18.09 -38.19
CA GLN A 438 9.67 18.85 -38.02
C GLN A 438 9.87 19.92 -39.11
N ALA A 439 9.11 19.84 -40.20
CA ALA A 439 9.23 20.72 -41.37
C ALA A 439 8.24 21.90 -41.36
N THR A 440 7.49 22.08 -40.28
CA THR A 440 6.45 23.12 -40.14
C THR A 440 6.67 23.95 -38.88
N ILE A 441 6.30 25.22 -38.95
CA ILE A 441 6.19 26.13 -37.81
C ILE A 441 4.84 25.82 -37.14
N PRO A 442 4.81 25.41 -35.86
CA PRO A 442 3.55 25.10 -35.18
C PRO A 442 2.65 26.32 -35.00
N SER A 443 1.37 26.18 -35.34
CA SER A 443 0.34 27.22 -35.12
C SER A 443 -0.46 27.04 -33.83
N GLY A 444 -0.29 25.92 -33.12
CA GLY A 444 -1.12 25.59 -31.98
C GLY A 444 -0.45 24.62 -31.02
N ILE A 445 -0.35 25.05 -29.76
CA ILE A 445 0.18 24.27 -28.64
C ILE A 445 -0.78 24.37 -27.47
N ASP A 446 -1.06 23.23 -26.84
CA ASP A 446 -1.80 23.17 -25.58
C ASP A 446 -0.86 22.72 -24.47
N PHE A 447 -1.01 23.30 -23.29
CA PHE A 447 -0.35 22.80 -22.07
C PHE A 447 -1.20 23.05 -20.83
N ILE A 448 -0.95 22.26 -19.78
CA ILE A 448 -1.66 22.39 -18.50
C ILE A 448 -0.72 22.93 -17.42
N ILE A 449 -1.16 23.96 -16.70
CA ILE A 449 -0.49 24.48 -15.50
C ILE A 449 -1.20 23.95 -14.26
N ASP A 450 -0.47 23.29 -13.35
CA ASP A 450 -0.89 23.01 -11.97
C ASP A 450 -0.31 24.08 -11.05
N VAL A 451 -1.16 24.82 -10.33
CA VAL A 451 -0.75 25.82 -9.34
C VAL A 451 -1.32 25.43 -7.98
N ARG A 452 -0.47 25.36 -6.96
CA ARG A 452 -0.85 25.07 -5.57
C ARG A 452 -0.25 26.07 -4.61
N CYS A 453 -1.07 26.56 -3.68
CA CYS A 453 -0.64 27.50 -2.64
C CYS A 453 -1.30 27.19 -1.30
N PRO A 454 -0.63 27.54 -0.17
CA PRO A 454 -1.17 27.29 1.17
C PRO A 454 -2.51 27.97 1.45
N THR A 455 -2.85 29.06 0.75
CA THR A 455 -4.12 29.78 0.90
C THR A 455 -4.70 30.20 -0.44
N ASP A 456 -6.03 30.39 -0.49
CA ASP A 456 -6.73 30.84 -1.71
C ASP A 456 -6.27 32.24 -2.17
N ALA A 457 -5.90 33.11 -1.24
CA ALA A 457 -5.38 34.45 -1.55
C ALA A 457 -4.00 34.37 -2.23
N GLN A 458 -3.10 33.53 -1.72
CA GLN A 458 -1.80 33.28 -2.35
C GLN A 458 -1.95 32.60 -3.71
N LEU A 459 -2.90 31.66 -3.84
CA LEU A 459 -3.20 31.01 -5.11
C LEU A 459 -3.66 32.02 -6.17
N ALA A 460 -4.58 32.91 -5.79
CA ALA A 460 -5.03 33.98 -6.68
C ALA A 460 -3.89 34.93 -7.09
N ALA A 461 -3.03 35.30 -6.14
CA ALA A 461 -1.88 36.17 -6.40
C ALA A 461 -0.85 35.51 -7.33
N LEU A 462 -0.50 34.24 -7.12
CA LEU A 462 0.43 33.51 -7.98
C LEU A 462 -0.13 33.34 -9.41
N CYS A 463 -1.40 32.97 -9.54
CA CYS A 463 -2.05 32.88 -10.86
C CYS A 463 -2.03 34.23 -11.60
N ALA A 464 -2.35 35.32 -10.90
CA ALA A 464 -2.33 36.66 -11.48
C ALA A 464 -0.92 37.07 -11.92
N ALA A 465 0.12 36.75 -11.12
CA ALA A 465 1.50 37.02 -11.48
C ALA A 465 1.95 36.23 -12.72
N ILE A 466 1.58 34.95 -12.81
CA ILE A 466 1.89 34.10 -13.98
C ILE A 466 1.25 34.68 -15.24
N PHE A 467 -0.04 35.03 -15.19
CA PHE A 467 -0.72 35.56 -16.37
C PHE A 467 -0.26 36.97 -16.76
N THR A 468 0.14 37.79 -15.78
CA THR A 468 0.79 39.08 -16.07
C THR A 468 2.12 38.87 -16.79
N ALA A 469 2.91 37.86 -16.42
CA ALA A 469 4.13 37.51 -17.13
C ALA A 469 3.84 37.01 -18.55
N PHE A 470 2.75 36.26 -18.75
CA PHE A 470 2.32 35.81 -20.08
C PHE A 470 1.97 36.98 -20.99
N ASP A 471 1.17 37.94 -20.49
CA ASP A 471 0.82 39.16 -21.21
C ASP A 471 2.08 39.93 -21.66
N ALA A 472 3.07 40.07 -20.77
CA ALA A 472 4.32 40.75 -21.07
C ALA A 472 5.14 40.04 -22.16
N ILE A 473 5.22 38.70 -22.13
CA ILE A 473 5.94 37.89 -23.11
C ILE A 473 5.28 38.02 -24.49
N VAL A 474 3.96 37.81 -24.58
CA VAL A 474 3.25 37.88 -25.86
C VAL A 474 3.32 39.29 -26.45
N ALA A 475 3.24 40.33 -25.61
CA ALA A 475 3.44 41.70 -26.08
C ALA A 475 4.86 41.95 -26.63
N SER A 476 5.89 41.34 -26.02
CA SER A 476 7.28 41.51 -26.46
C SER A 476 7.61 40.82 -27.78
N GLU A 477 6.95 39.69 -28.07
CA GLU A 477 7.13 38.93 -29.32
C GLU A 477 6.76 39.76 -30.56
N SER A 478 5.88 40.76 -30.41
CA SER A 478 5.51 41.70 -31.48
C SER A 478 5.08 41.02 -32.78
N ASN A 479 4.41 39.86 -32.68
CA ASN A 479 3.97 39.04 -33.80
C ASN A 479 2.49 38.62 -33.62
N HIS A 480 2.02 37.61 -34.35
CA HIS A 480 0.62 37.15 -34.30
C HIS A 480 0.39 35.97 -33.33
N THR A 481 1.28 35.72 -32.37
CA THR A 481 1.00 34.74 -31.33
C THR A 481 0.03 35.31 -30.28
N ALA A 482 -0.77 34.43 -29.71
CA ALA A 482 -1.71 34.76 -28.65
C ALA A 482 -1.89 33.54 -27.74
N TYR A 483 -2.47 33.75 -26.57
CA TYR A 483 -2.85 32.65 -25.68
C TYR A 483 -4.26 32.85 -25.14
N SER A 484 -4.88 31.75 -24.76
CA SER A 484 -6.12 31.72 -23.99
C SER A 484 -6.00 30.73 -22.84
N VAL A 485 -6.72 31.01 -21.76
CA VAL A 485 -6.67 30.22 -20.52
C VAL A 485 -8.06 29.80 -20.13
N THR A 486 -8.24 28.51 -19.87
CA THR A 486 -9.46 27.95 -19.28
C THR A 486 -9.10 27.25 -17.98
N ARG A 487 -9.78 27.58 -16.88
CA ARG A 487 -9.63 26.79 -15.65
C ARG A 487 -10.30 25.43 -15.87
N SER A 488 -9.50 24.37 -15.94
CA SER A 488 -9.98 23.01 -16.18
C SER A 488 -10.43 22.31 -14.90
N TRP A 489 -9.80 22.61 -13.76
CA TRP A 489 -10.15 22.04 -12.46
C TRP A 489 -9.71 22.99 -11.32
N GLY A 490 -10.28 22.81 -10.12
CA GLY A 490 -9.76 23.47 -8.93
C GLY A 490 -10.42 23.01 -7.63
N LEU A 491 -9.63 23.14 -6.56
CA LEU A 491 -10.00 22.86 -5.18
C LEU A 491 -9.66 24.09 -4.33
N PRO A 492 -10.64 24.71 -3.66
CA PRO A 492 -10.34 25.80 -2.72
C PRO A 492 -9.63 25.27 -1.46
N GLU A 493 -8.88 26.14 -0.78
CA GLU A 493 -8.30 25.84 0.53
C GLU A 493 -9.37 25.25 1.46
N SER A 494 -9.03 24.15 2.13
CA SER A 494 -9.97 23.40 2.96
C SER A 494 -9.44 23.31 4.38
N VAL A 495 -9.87 24.26 5.21
CA VAL A 495 -9.48 24.36 6.63
C VAL A 495 -10.29 23.36 7.45
N PHE A 496 -9.59 22.55 8.25
CA PHE A 496 -10.20 21.51 9.07
C PHE A 496 -10.79 22.05 10.37
N HIS A 497 -11.75 21.31 10.93
CA HIS A 497 -12.52 21.76 12.07
C HIS A 497 -11.68 21.68 13.36
N PRO A 498 -11.62 22.74 14.19
CA PRO A 498 -10.77 22.77 15.39
C PRO A 498 -11.00 21.60 16.35
N SER A 499 -12.25 21.14 16.51
CA SER A 499 -12.54 20.00 17.37
C SER A 499 -11.95 18.68 16.84
N CYS A 500 -11.95 18.47 15.52
CA CYS A 500 -11.37 17.26 14.91
C CYS A 500 -9.85 17.32 15.00
N ILE A 501 -9.24 18.47 14.71
CA ILE A 501 -7.79 18.70 14.89
C ILE A 501 -7.38 18.44 16.35
N ALA A 502 -8.17 18.93 17.31
CA ALA A 502 -7.89 18.70 18.73
C ALA A 502 -8.02 17.23 19.13
N ALA A 503 -8.94 16.47 18.54
CA ALA A 503 -9.06 15.03 18.77
C ALA A 503 -7.84 14.27 18.24
N VAL A 504 -7.42 14.57 16.99
CA VAL A 504 -6.21 14.00 16.39
C VAL A 504 -4.97 14.34 17.20
N ARG A 505 -4.80 15.60 17.62
CA ARG A 505 -3.67 16.01 18.46
C ARG A 505 -3.64 15.25 19.77
N ALA A 506 -4.75 15.20 20.49
CA ALA A 506 -4.80 14.52 21.79
C ALA A 506 -4.43 13.04 21.65
N ALA A 507 -4.93 12.36 20.62
CA ALA A 507 -4.58 10.99 20.28
C ALA A 507 -3.09 10.84 19.96
N ALA A 508 -2.56 11.64 19.04
CA ALA A 508 -1.16 11.57 18.62
C ALA A 508 -0.19 11.85 19.79
N VAL A 509 -0.45 12.87 20.59
CA VAL A 509 0.37 13.23 21.75
C VAL A 509 0.37 12.13 22.80
N ALA A 510 -0.75 11.44 23.00
CA ALA A 510 -0.82 10.31 23.92
C ALA A 510 0.03 9.12 23.45
N GLU A 511 0.07 8.85 22.15
CA GLU A 511 0.80 7.70 21.59
C GLU A 511 2.31 7.95 21.45
N VAL A 512 2.73 9.15 21.03
CA VAL A 512 4.15 9.42 20.70
C VAL A 512 4.75 10.64 21.39
N GLY A 513 3.95 11.42 22.12
CA GLY A 513 4.37 12.68 22.75
C GLY A 513 4.40 13.86 21.77
N GLU A 514 4.31 15.08 22.33
CA GLU A 514 4.24 16.34 21.57
C GLU A 514 5.44 16.51 20.61
N LEU A 515 6.63 16.09 21.03
CA LEU A 515 7.85 16.20 20.22
C LEU A 515 7.89 15.24 19.03
N GLN A 516 6.95 14.32 18.89
CA GLN A 516 6.86 13.44 17.71
C GLN A 516 5.67 13.81 16.82
N CYS A 517 4.93 14.86 17.19
CA CYS A 517 3.83 15.40 16.42
C CYS A 517 4.26 16.64 15.63
N MET A 518 3.60 16.88 14.50
CA MET A 518 3.80 18.09 13.71
C MET A 518 2.49 18.60 13.12
N GLU A 519 2.17 19.87 13.34
CA GLU A 519 1.10 20.50 12.59
C GLU A 519 1.53 20.77 11.15
N MET A 520 0.65 20.45 10.20
CA MET A 520 0.94 20.67 8.78
C MET A 520 -0.30 20.88 7.94
N LYS A 521 -0.10 21.41 6.73
CA LYS A 521 -1.10 21.41 5.67
C LYS A 521 -0.76 20.29 4.68
N SER A 522 -1.77 19.61 4.15
CA SER A 522 -1.55 18.66 3.06
C SER A 522 -1.20 19.41 1.78
N GLY A 523 -0.18 18.89 1.08
CA GLY A 523 0.21 19.33 -0.26
C GLY A 523 -0.59 18.66 -1.38
N ALA A 524 -1.27 17.55 -1.08
CA ALA A 524 -2.07 16.76 -2.00
C ALA A 524 -3.57 16.99 -1.77
N GLY A 525 -4.38 16.68 -2.78
CA GLY A 525 -5.84 16.62 -2.64
C GLY A 525 -6.21 15.33 -1.91
N HIS A 526 -7.29 15.38 -1.15
CA HIS A 526 -7.89 14.21 -0.49
C HIS A 526 -9.39 14.41 -0.40
N ASP A 527 -10.16 13.34 -0.26
CA ASP A 527 -11.61 13.43 -0.10
C ASP A 527 -12.03 14.26 1.13
N ALA A 528 -11.23 14.24 2.21
CA ALA A 528 -11.41 15.09 3.38
C ALA A 528 -11.53 16.60 3.02
N ALA A 529 -10.93 17.04 1.92
CA ALA A 529 -11.07 18.42 1.46
C ALA A 529 -12.53 18.76 1.13
N TRP A 530 -13.26 17.85 0.49
CA TRP A 530 -14.68 18.01 0.18
C TRP A 530 -15.58 17.76 1.39
N THR A 531 -15.28 16.76 2.23
CA THR A 531 -16.07 16.51 3.44
C THR A 531 -16.02 17.71 4.38
N SER A 532 -14.87 18.36 4.52
CA SER A 532 -14.68 19.54 5.39
C SER A 532 -15.60 20.72 5.07
N LYS A 533 -16.15 20.76 3.84
CA LYS A 533 -17.06 21.82 3.40
C LYS A 533 -18.49 21.65 3.94
N VAL A 534 -18.82 20.49 4.48
CA VAL A 534 -20.18 20.14 4.92
C VAL A 534 -20.24 19.50 6.29
N VAL A 535 -19.16 18.87 6.76
CA VAL A 535 -19.08 18.23 8.08
C VAL A 535 -17.73 18.53 8.75
N PRO A 536 -17.65 18.55 10.09
CA PRO A 536 -16.38 18.59 10.81
C PRO A 536 -15.42 17.50 10.29
N SER A 537 -14.21 17.88 9.91
CA SER A 537 -13.22 16.93 9.40
C SER A 537 -11.81 17.28 9.85
N SER A 538 -10.92 16.29 9.87
CA SER A 538 -9.46 16.43 10.03
C SER A 538 -8.76 15.23 9.42
N MET A 539 -7.45 15.34 9.20
CA MET A 539 -6.63 14.21 8.76
C MET A 539 -5.49 13.90 9.72
N ILE A 540 -4.97 12.69 9.59
CA ILE A 540 -3.78 12.17 10.27
C ILE A 540 -2.79 11.78 9.18
N PHE A 541 -1.55 12.26 9.26
CA PHE A 541 -0.49 11.85 8.36
C PHE A 541 0.54 10.97 9.05
N VAL A 542 1.07 10.00 8.31
CA VAL A 542 2.25 9.21 8.68
C VAL A 542 3.36 9.35 7.64
N PRO A 543 4.64 9.18 8.01
CA PRO A 543 5.76 9.42 7.11
C PRO A 543 5.77 8.52 5.86
N SER A 544 6.16 9.11 4.74
CA SER A 544 6.49 8.40 3.50
C SER A 544 8.01 8.38 3.34
N LYS A 545 8.60 7.20 3.09
CA LYS A 545 10.04 7.06 2.89
C LYS A 545 10.49 7.89 1.69
N ASP A 546 11.51 8.72 1.89
CA ASP A 546 12.06 9.66 0.89
C ASP A 546 11.01 10.64 0.31
N GLY A 547 9.83 10.74 0.94
CA GLY A 547 8.69 11.50 0.43
C GLY A 547 8.13 11.01 -0.90
N VAL A 548 8.37 9.74 -1.28
CA VAL A 548 7.94 9.17 -2.56
C VAL A 548 6.47 8.73 -2.48
N SER A 549 5.67 9.15 -3.46
CA SER A 549 4.30 8.68 -3.70
C SER A 549 3.96 8.72 -5.20
N HIS A 550 2.81 8.16 -5.60
CA HIS A 550 2.41 7.93 -7.01
C HIS A 550 3.50 7.16 -7.78
N ASN A 551 4.18 6.26 -7.08
CA ASN A 551 5.33 5.53 -7.57
C ASN A 551 5.35 4.12 -6.96
N PRO A 552 5.74 3.07 -7.72
CA PRO A 552 5.86 1.72 -7.18
C PRO A 552 6.79 1.57 -5.97
N ALA A 553 7.74 2.50 -5.77
CA ALA A 553 8.67 2.53 -4.64
C ALA A 553 8.12 3.21 -3.38
N GLU A 554 6.88 3.73 -3.40
CA GLU A 554 6.21 4.27 -2.22
C GLU A 554 6.25 3.27 -1.06
N TYR A 555 6.67 3.75 0.11
CA TYR A 555 6.81 2.92 1.29
C TYR A 555 6.53 3.71 2.57
N THR A 556 5.67 3.14 3.41
CA THR A 556 5.51 3.50 4.81
C THR A 556 5.73 2.24 5.64
N SER A 557 6.49 2.37 6.74
CA SER A 557 6.85 1.21 7.55
C SER A 557 5.63 0.64 8.28
N PRO A 558 5.61 -0.67 8.59
CA PRO A 558 4.53 -1.27 9.37
C PRO A 558 4.28 -0.54 10.69
N GLU A 559 5.34 -0.08 11.36
CA GLU A 559 5.24 0.66 12.63
C GLU A 559 4.50 1.98 12.45
N HIS A 560 4.77 2.72 11.37
CA HIS A 560 4.06 3.96 11.05
C HIS A 560 2.60 3.70 10.61
N CYS A 561 2.33 2.64 9.84
CA CYS A 561 0.96 2.26 9.50
C CYS A 561 0.14 1.94 10.75
N THR A 562 0.68 1.10 11.66
CA THR A 562 0.03 0.75 12.93
C THR A 562 -0.17 1.97 13.81
N LEU A 563 0.83 2.85 13.92
CA LEU A 563 0.72 4.10 14.67
C LEU A 563 -0.39 4.99 14.11
N GLY A 564 -0.48 5.15 12.78
CA GLY A 564 -1.55 5.90 12.13
C GLY A 564 -2.94 5.34 12.47
N ALA A 565 -3.11 4.03 12.38
CA ALA A 565 -4.36 3.35 12.72
C ALA A 565 -4.72 3.52 14.21
N GLN A 566 -3.75 3.43 15.10
CA GLN A 566 -3.93 3.65 16.54
C GLN A 566 -4.36 5.09 16.84
N VAL A 567 -3.72 6.09 16.21
CA VAL A 567 -4.11 7.50 16.36
C VAL A 567 -5.53 7.74 15.81
N LEU A 568 -5.89 7.09 14.69
CA LEU A 568 -7.25 7.15 14.15
C LEU A 568 -8.30 6.60 15.12
N LEU A 569 -8.06 5.41 15.69
CA LEU A 569 -8.91 4.79 16.72
C LEU A 569 -9.15 5.75 17.88
N GLN A 570 -8.07 6.26 18.46
CA GLN A 570 -8.13 7.12 19.64
C GLN A 570 -8.78 8.46 19.34
N ALA A 571 -8.55 9.05 18.15
CA ALA A 571 -9.17 10.31 17.75
C ALA A 571 -10.70 10.16 17.59
N VAL A 572 -11.15 9.06 16.98
CA VAL A 572 -12.58 8.74 16.82
C VAL A 572 -13.25 8.54 18.18
N LEU A 573 -12.66 7.74 19.07
CA LEU A 573 -13.20 7.52 20.42
C LEU A 573 -13.19 8.78 21.28
N ALA A 574 -12.14 9.59 21.19
CA ALA A 574 -12.07 10.86 21.89
C ALA A 574 -13.08 11.88 21.37
N TYR A 575 -13.42 11.86 20.08
CA TYR A 575 -14.48 12.71 19.53
C TYR A 575 -15.87 12.21 19.97
N ASP A 576 -16.11 10.90 19.91
CA ASP A 576 -17.35 10.27 20.39
C ASP A 576 -17.62 10.60 21.87
N GLY A 577 -16.60 10.52 22.73
CA GLY A 577 -16.73 10.82 24.16
C GLY A 577 -17.00 12.28 24.53
N ARG A 578 -16.94 13.24 23.58
CA ARG A 578 -17.23 14.67 23.86
C ARG A 578 -18.70 15.04 23.83
N THR A 579 -19.52 14.16 23.29
CA THR A 579 -20.95 14.38 23.06
C THR A 579 -21.83 13.76 24.15
N THR A 580 -21.21 13.06 25.11
CA THR A 580 -21.76 12.74 26.43
C THR A 580 -21.43 13.84 27.42
#